data_AF-A0A4Y7TQB5-F1
#
_entry.id   AF-A0A4Y7TQB5-F1
#
_cell.length_a   1.000
_cell.length_b   1.000
_cell.length_c   1.000
_cell.angle_alpha   90.00
_cell.angle_beta   90.00
_cell.angle_gamma   90.00
#
_symmetry.space_group_name_H-M   'P 1'
#
loop_
_entity.id
_entity.type
_entity.pdbx_description
1 polymer ?
#
loop_
_entity_poly.entity_id
_entity_poly.type
_entity_poly.pdbx_seq_one_letter_code
_entity_poly.pdbx_strand_id
1 'polypeptide(L)'
;MKLSFSLKKKAEAPKAAAPAPKPAVFGDADTEEPIVAPVSTAYNVEASKAMQKRIEAERQVDSTVYEYDEVWDRMQLAKQKQKEAKEIESLERKPKYINNLLNAAATRKLDHLRAEEKMMQREREKEGDEFKDKETFVTAGYQEQLEQRRKAEEEEKQREELEKKNRGVTTGMTHFYKRLLEESEQQHETTVAAAEKRVYGPQADNPSNLTITKPPDFTPTSDMELARIAREQGKEVEVNDDGQIVDKRELLSAGLNLAQPNTRHLALKKALDAQKQQNEEDDPQAHRAVGTAASRKEINDRRMREVQKQMEEEERRVAEKKRAEEAERIQRTVHKRNTTDDVQSAKERYLARKRAKLEQVQTEGSPMES
;
A
#
# COMPACT_ATOMS: atom_id res chain seq x y z
N MET A 1 -24.33 -35.57 9.66
CA MET A 1 -24.82 -35.85 8.31
C MET A 1 -23.98 -35.04 7.33
N LYS A 2 -23.24 -35.71 6.43
CA LYS A 2 -22.32 -35.05 5.49
C LYS A 2 -23.12 -34.67 4.24
N LEU A 3 -23.34 -33.38 4.03
CA LEU A 3 -24.11 -32.84 2.90
C LEU A 3 -23.14 -32.54 1.75
N SER A 4 -23.14 -33.38 0.73
CA SER A 4 -22.42 -33.17 -0.54
C SER A 4 -23.34 -32.52 -1.56
N PHE A 5 -23.03 -31.28 -1.96
CA PHE A 5 -23.72 -30.59 -3.06
C PHE A 5 -23.08 -30.97 -4.40
N SER A 6 -23.84 -31.68 -5.24
CA SER A 6 -23.47 -31.95 -6.64
C SER A 6 -23.97 -30.80 -7.54
N LEU A 7 -23.07 -30.04 -8.16
CA LEU A 7 -23.43 -29.10 -9.22
C LEU A 7 -23.77 -29.87 -10.52
N LYS A 8 -24.99 -29.67 -11.04
CA LYS A 8 -25.40 -30.14 -12.36
C LYS A 8 -24.59 -29.40 -13.44
N LYS A 9 -23.87 -30.16 -14.26
CA LYS A 9 -23.15 -29.68 -15.45
C LYS A 9 -24.17 -29.17 -16.49
N LYS A 10 -23.91 -27.96 -17.00
CA LYS A 10 -24.70 -27.26 -18.02
C LYS A 10 -24.63 -28.04 -19.35
N ALA A 11 -25.76 -28.18 -20.04
CA ALA A 11 -25.86 -28.84 -21.34
C ALA A 11 -25.05 -28.10 -22.41
N GLU A 12 -24.30 -28.87 -23.21
CA GLU A 12 -23.51 -28.42 -24.36
C GLU A 12 -24.45 -28.18 -25.56
N ALA A 13 -24.29 -27.04 -26.22
CA ALA A 13 -24.96 -26.73 -27.50
C ALA A 13 -24.37 -27.60 -28.64
N PRO A 14 -25.13 -27.89 -29.71
CA PRO A 14 -24.67 -28.78 -30.77
C PRO A 14 -23.44 -28.20 -31.48
N LYS A 15 -22.39 -29.03 -31.63
CA LYS A 15 -21.17 -28.73 -32.39
C LYS A 15 -21.54 -28.46 -33.85
N ALA A 16 -21.28 -27.23 -34.31
CA ALA A 16 -21.24 -26.92 -35.73
C ALA A 16 -20.12 -27.71 -36.42
N ALA A 17 -20.43 -28.29 -37.58
CA ALA A 17 -19.50 -29.05 -38.39
C ALA A 17 -18.28 -28.19 -38.81
N ALA A 18 -17.09 -28.78 -38.75
CA ALA A 18 -15.86 -28.14 -39.20
C ALA A 18 -15.92 -27.83 -40.71
N PRO A 19 -15.48 -26.65 -41.16
CA PRO A 19 -15.38 -26.35 -42.59
C PRO A 19 -14.26 -27.20 -43.23
N ALA A 20 -14.54 -27.71 -44.44
CA ALA A 20 -13.63 -28.54 -45.23
C ALA A 20 -12.26 -27.87 -45.46
N PRO A 21 -11.16 -28.64 -45.56
CA PRO A 21 -9.84 -28.10 -45.87
C PRO A 21 -9.82 -27.51 -47.28
N LYS A 22 -9.30 -26.29 -47.41
CA LYS A 22 -9.06 -25.63 -48.71
C LYS A 22 -8.01 -26.43 -49.50
N PRO A 23 -8.10 -26.55 -50.83
CA PRO A 23 -7.12 -27.29 -51.61
C PRO A 23 -5.75 -26.61 -51.53
N ALA A 24 -4.72 -27.40 -51.22
CA ALA A 24 -3.33 -26.99 -51.32
C ALA A 24 -2.98 -26.75 -52.80
N VAL A 25 -2.48 -25.57 -53.12
CA VAL A 25 -2.09 -25.14 -54.49
C VAL A 25 -0.80 -25.82 -55.00
N PHE A 26 -0.23 -26.73 -54.21
CA PHE A 26 0.91 -27.57 -54.60
C PHE A 26 0.54 -29.05 -54.44
N GLY A 27 -0.58 -29.44 -55.07
CA GLY A 27 -0.98 -30.83 -55.20
C GLY A 27 0.00 -31.60 -56.07
N ASP A 28 0.61 -32.61 -55.47
CA ASP A 28 0.60 -34.00 -55.93
C ASP A 28 0.37 -34.18 -57.44
N ALA A 29 1.44 -34.08 -58.21
CA ALA A 29 1.51 -34.58 -59.56
C ALA A 29 2.10 -35.99 -59.50
N ASP A 30 1.22 -36.97 -59.34
CA ASP A 30 1.47 -38.36 -59.67
C ASP A 30 1.76 -38.42 -61.18
N THR A 31 3.04 -38.39 -61.55
CA THR A 31 3.52 -38.54 -62.92
C THR A 31 4.69 -39.51 -62.87
N GLU A 32 4.49 -40.65 -63.53
CA GLU A 32 5.40 -41.78 -63.66
C GLU A 32 6.88 -41.38 -63.69
N GLU A 33 7.69 -42.03 -62.84
CA GLU A 33 9.15 -41.95 -62.88
C GLU A 33 9.69 -42.52 -64.21
N PRO A 34 10.51 -41.78 -64.95
CA PRO A 34 11.72 -42.35 -65.51
C PRO A 34 12.87 -42.05 -64.55
N ILE A 35 13.59 -43.11 -64.18
CA ILE A 35 14.83 -43.07 -63.41
C ILE A 35 15.80 -42.10 -64.09
N VAL A 36 15.95 -40.89 -63.54
CA VAL A 36 17.03 -39.97 -63.88
C VAL A 36 17.95 -39.89 -62.67
N ALA A 37 19.20 -40.29 -62.87
CA ALA A 37 20.27 -40.26 -61.87
C ALA A 37 20.29 -38.94 -61.08
N PRO A 38 20.73 -38.93 -59.80
CA PRO A 38 20.83 -37.71 -59.03
C PRO A 38 21.92 -36.83 -59.67
N VAL A 39 21.50 -35.93 -60.54
CA VAL A 39 22.34 -34.83 -61.00
C VAL A 39 22.51 -33.92 -59.79
N SER A 40 23.57 -34.17 -59.03
CA SER A 40 24.11 -33.21 -58.08
C SER A 40 24.71 -32.04 -58.85
N THR A 41 23.87 -31.27 -59.54
CA THR A 41 24.23 -29.91 -59.91
C THR A 41 24.24 -29.13 -58.61
N ALA A 42 25.43 -29.00 -58.03
CA ALA A 42 25.71 -27.91 -57.10
C ALA A 42 25.39 -26.63 -57.87
N TYR A 43 24.19 -26.08 -57.63
CA TYR A 43 23.90 -24.72 -58.01
C TYR A 43 24.78 -23.86 -57.09
N ASN A 44 26.03 -23.66 -57.51
CA ASN A 44 26.81 -22.52 -57.08
C ASN A 44 26.09 -21.31 -57.67
N VAL A 45 24.96 -20.94 -57.06
CA VAL A 45 24.38 -19.63 -57.22
C VAL A 45 25.35 -18.72 -56.50
N GLU A 46 26.42 -18.34 -57.20
CA GLU A 46 27.26 -17.23 -56.79
C GLU A 46 26.31 -16.05 -56.64
N ALA A 47 25.97 -15.73 -55.39
CA ALA A 47 25.07 -14.65 -55.09
C ALA A 47 25.58 -13.43 -55.85
N SER A 48 24.73 -12.88 -56.73
CA SER A 48 25.15 -11.77 -57.58
C SER A 48 25.76 -10.67 -56.71
N LYS A 49 26.74 -9.92 -57.24
CA LYS A 49 27.38 -8.82 -56.49
C LYS A 49 26.36 -7.84 -55.89
N ALA A 50 25.18 -7.71 -56.50
CA ALA A 50 24.06 -6.94 -55.97
C ALA A 50 23.41 -7.58 -54.73
N MET A 51 23.25 -8.90 -54.72
CA MET A 51 22.75 -9.67 -53.57
C MET A 51 23.75 -9.67 -52.41
N GLN A 52 25.04 -9.84 -52.70
CA GLN A 52 26.10 -9.75 -51.68
C GLN A 52 26.12 -8.36 -51.02
N LYS A 53 26.04 -7.28 -51.81
CA LYS A 53 25.94 -5.91 -51.28
C LYS A 53 24.69 -5.69 -50.40
N ARG A 54 23.56 -6.33 -50.72
CA ARG A 54 22.35 -6.26 -49.89
C ARG A 54 22.54 -7.01 -48.57
N ILE A 55 23.11 -8.21 -48.62
CA ILE A 55 23.42 -9.00 -47.41
C ILE A 55 24.47 -8.29 -46.54
N GLU A 56 25.49 -7.66 -47.12
CA GLU A 56 26.47 -6.86 -46.40
C GLU A 56 25.83 -5.62 -45.77
N ALA A 57 24.93 -4.95 -46.48
CA ALA A 57 24.17 -3.82 -45.93
C ALA A 57 23.22 -4.25 -44.80
N GLU A 58 22.56 -5.41 -44.93
CA GLU A 58 21.70 -6.00 -43.89
C GLU A 58 22.51 -6.47 -42.69
N ARG A 59 23.73 -7.00 -42.90
CA ARG A 59 24.66 -7.38 -41.82
C ARG A 59 25.27 -6.18 -41.10
N GLN A 60 25.29 -5.00 -41.75
CA GLN A 60 25.67 -3.74 -41.11
C GLN A 60 24.54 -3.13 -40.27
N VAL A 61 23.31 -3.64 -40.37
CA VAL A 61 22.23 -3.28 -39.46
C VAL A 61 22.56 -3.85 -38.09
N ASP A 62 22.46 -3.02 -37.06
CA ASP A 62 22.75 -3.43 -35.69
C ASP A 62 21.89 -4.65 -35.30
N SER A 63 22.53 -5.69 -34.75
CA SER A 63 21.88 -6.92 -34.27
C SER A 63 20.74 -6.65 -33.28
N THR A 64 20.77 -5.48 -32.64
CA THR A 64 19.77 -5.01 -31.68
C THR A 64 18.42 -4.63 -32.30
N VAL A 65 18.37 -4.39 -33.61
CA VAL A 65 17.18 -3.90 -34.31
C VAL A 65 16.00 -4.86 -34.22
N TYR A 66 16.24 -6.16 -33.96
CA TYR A 66 15.19 -7.17 -33.86
C TYR A 66 14.88 -7.63 -32.42
N GLU A 67 15.54 -7.08 -31.40
CA GLU A 67 15.42 -7.52 -30.01
C GLU A 67 14.20 -6.93 -29.25
N TYR A 68 13.13 -6.55 -29.97
CA TYR A 68 11.94 -5.96 -29.33
C TYR A 68 11.34 -6.85 -28.24
N ASP A 69 11.30 -8.16 -28.47
CA ASP A 69 10.73 -9.13 -27.52
C ASP A 69 11.61 -9.25 -26.27
N GLU A 70 12.93 -9.28 -26.42
CA GLU A 70 13.85 -9.34 -25.27
C GLU A 70 13.79 -8.10 -24.39
N VAL A 71 13.70 -6.92 -25.00
CA VAL A 71 13.54 -5.64 -24.29
C VAL A 71 12.22 -5.64 -23.51
N TRP A 72 11.14 -6.09 -24.14
CA TRP A 72 9.83 -6.18 -23.50
C TRP A 72 9.83 -7.18 -22.35
N ASP A 73 10.38 -8.38 -22.53
CA ASP A 73 10.49 -9.39 -21.50
C ASP A 73 11.31 -8.90 -20.31
N ARG A 74 12.42 -8.19 -20.54
CA ARG A 74 13.21 -7.55 -19.47
C ARG A 74 12.39 -6.49 -18.71
N MET A 75 11.61 -5.67 -19.40
CA MET A 75 10.71 -4.71 -18.75
C MET A 75 9.64 -5.42 -17.91
N GLN A 76 9.07 -6.53 -18.38
CA GLN A 76 8.10 -7.31 -17.63
C GLN A 76 8.71 -7.97 -16.40
N LEU A 77 9.91 -8.54 -16.53
CA LEU A 77 10.64 -9.12 -15.40
C LEU A 77 10.99 -8.05 -14.36
N ALA A 78 11.39 -6.85 -14.77
CA ALA A 78 11.64 -5.74 -13.86
C ALA A 78 10.36 -5.33 -13.10
N LYS A 79 9.21 -5.25 -13.79
CA LYS A 79 7.90 -5.00 -13.15
C LYS A 79 7.51 -6.10 -12.16
N GLN A 80 7.78 -7.36 -12.48
CA GLN A 80 7.51 -8.49 -11.57
C GLN A 80 8.37 -8.40 -10.32
N LYS A 81 9.69 -8.17 -10.46
CA LYS A 81 10.60 -7.97 -9.32
C LYS A 81 10.19 -6.81 -8.41
N GLN A 82 9.70 -5.70 -8.99
CA GLN A 82 9.18 -4.58 -8.19
C GLN A 82 7.92 -4.97 -7.39
N LYS A 83 7.03 -5.77 -7.98
CA LYS A 83 5.84 -6.28 -7.27
C LYS A 83 6.24 -7.21 -6.12
N GLU A 84 7.15 -8.15 -6.36
CA GLU A 84 7.68 -9.05 -5.34
C GLU A 84 8.35 -8.25 -4.20
N ALA A 85 9.15 -7.23 -4.53
CA ALA A 85 9.76 -6.36 -3.53
C ALA A 85 8.70 -5.61 -2.69
N LYS A 86 7.63 -5.11 -3.31
CA LYS A 86 6.50 -4.49 -2.59
C LYS A 86 5.74 -5.48 -1.71
N GLU A 87 5.59 -6.72 -2.15
CA GLU A 87 4.96 -7.79 -1.35
C GLU A 87 5.81 -8.13 -0.13
N ILE A 88 7.14 -8.26 -0.30
CA ILE A 88 8.07 -8.46 0.81
C ILE A 88 8.01 -7.27 1.78
N GLU A 89 8.05 -6.03 1.28
CA GLU A 89 7.90 -4.84 2.11
C GLU A 89 6.56 -4.86 2.87
N SER A 90 5.48 -5.29 2.23
CA SER A 90 4.15 -5.38 2.85
C SER A 90 4.09 -6.40 3.98
N LEU A 91 4.82 -7.51 3.85
CA LEU A 91 4.92 -8.57 4.86
C LEU A 91 5.77 -8.12 6.06
N GLU A 92 6.83 -7.35 5.81
CA GLU A 92 7.69 -6.79 6.87
C GLU A 92 7.07 -5.57 7.56
N ARG A 93 6.07 -4.94 6.94
CA ARG A 93 5.47 -3.70 7.44
C ARG A 93 4.80 -3.92 8.79
N LYS A 94 5.35 -3.29 9.82
CA LYS A 94 4.75 -3.25 11.16
C LYS A 94 3.35 -2.60 11.11
N PRO A 95 2.45 -3.00 12.03
CA PRO A 95 1.11 -2.45 12.11
C PRO A 95 1.12 -0.93 12.26
N LYS A 96 0.32 -0.25 11.43
CA LYS A 96 0.33 1.21 11.24
C LYS A 96 0.12 2.02 12.53
N TYR A 97 -0.66 1.50 13.48
CA TYR A 97 -1.12 2.26 14.64
C TYR A 97 -0.54 1.79 15.99
N ILE A 98 -0.03 0.56 16.09
CA ILE A 98 0.39 0.01 17.39
C ILE A 98 1.60 0.77 17.94
N ASN A 99 2.59 1.07 17.10
CA ASN A 99 3.76 1.83 17.54
C ASN A 99 3.36 3.23 18.00
N ASN A 100 2.46 3.90 17.30
CA ASN A 100 1.98 5.23 17.70
C ASN A 100 1.22 5.17 19.02
N LEU A 101 0.43 4.13 19.26
CA LEU A 101 -0.27 3.93 20.52
C LEU A 101 0.70 3.67 21.68
N LEU A 102 1.72 2.83 21.47
CA LEU A 102 2.76 2.56 22.45
C LEU A 102 3.57 3.82 22.77
N ASN A 103 3.97 4.57 21.75
CA ASN A 103 4.67 5.84 21.90
C ASN A 103 3.79 6.85 22.66
N ALA A 104 2.51 6.99 22.31
CA ALA A 104 1.58 7.87 23.03
C ALA A 104 1.32 7.43 24.48
N ALA A 105 1.33 6.12 24.75
CA ALA A 105 1.25 5.62 26.13
C ALA A 105 2.54 5.93 26.90
N ALA A 106 3.71 5.81 26.27
CA ALA A 106 4.99 6.17 26.87
C ALA A 106 5.09 7.67 27.15
N THR A 107 4.72 8.54 26.21
CA THR A 107 4.73 10.00 26.42
C THR A 107 3.78 10.39 27.55
N ARG A 108 2.56 9.85 27.60
CA ARG A 108 1.63 10.11 28.73
C ARG A 108 2.20 9.69 30.08
N LYS A 109 2.92 8.57 30.15
CA LYS A 109 3.58 8.14 31.39
C LYS A 109 4.67 9.12 31.79
N LEU A 110 5.49 9.59 30.84
CA LEU A 110 6.50 10.61 31.09
C LEU A 110 5.88 11.93 31.53
N ASP A 111 4.79 12.35 30.90
CA ASP A 111 4.07 13.58 31.24
C ASP A 111 3.44 13.51 32.63
N HIS A 112 2.85 12.37 32.99
CA HIS A 112 2.32 12.14 34.33
C HIS A 112 3.43 12.25 35.39
N LEU A 113 4.56 11.60 35.13
CA LEU A 113 5.75 11.65 35.97
C LEU A 113 6.36 13.05 36.11
N ARG A 114 6.32 13.88 35.05
CA ARG A 114 6.71 15.30 35.07
C ARG A 114 5.71 16.14 35.88
N ALA A 115 4.42 15.85 35.74
CA ALA A 115 3.37 16.57 36.46
C ALA A 115 3.44 16.31 37.97
N GLU A 116 3.64 15.06 38.39
CA GLU A 116 3.86 14.70 39.79
C GLU A 116 5.09 15.41 40.36
N GLU A 117 6.20 15.45 39.62
CA GLU A 117 7.41 16.14 40.07
C GLU A 117 7.20 17.65 40.24
N LYS A 118 6.56 18.31 39.26
CA LYS A 118 6.22 19.73 39.37
C LYS A 118 5.25 19.99 40.51
N MET A 119 4.33 19.06 40.79
CA MET A 119 3.44 19.12 41.94
C MET A 119 4.24 19.06 43.25
N MET A 120 5.15 18.09 43.40
CA MET A 120 6.01 17.94 44.57
C MET A 120 6.93 19.15 44.77
N GLN A 121 7.50 19.71 43.70
CA GLN A 121 8.30 20.94 43.78
C GLN A 121 7.45 22.11 44.26
N ARG A 122 6.24 22.27 43.73
CA ARG A 122 5.31 23.33 44.13
C ARG A 122 4.83 23.16 45.58
N GLU A 123 4.67 21.94 46.07
CA GLU A 123 4.38 21.65 47.48
C GLU A 123 5.57 22.03 48.37
N ARG A 124 6.80 21.66 47.98
CA ARG A 124 8.01 22.07 48.71
C ARG A 124 8.24 23.58 48.70
N GLU A 125 7.91 24.29 47.64
CA GLU A 125 8.01 25.76 47.61
C GLU A 125 7.01 26.40 48.59
N LYS A 126 5.80 25.83 48.70
CA LYS A 126 4.79 26.31 49.66
C LYS A 126 5.16 26.00 51.10
N GLU A 127 5.68 24.80 51.38
CA GLU A 127 6.19 24.39 52.70
C GLU A 127 7.57 24.98 53.01
N GLY A 128 8.27 25.47 51.99
CA GLY A 128 9.63 25.97 52.07
C GLY A 128 9.77 27.18 52.97
N ASP A 129 8.71 27.97 53.17
CA ASP A 129 8.68 29.05 54.15
C ASP A 129 8.70 28.55 55.61
N GLU A 130 8.18 27.34 55.86
CA GLU A 130 8.11 26.72 57.20
C GLU A 130 9.36 25.89 57.54
N PHE A 131 10.16 25.52 56.52
CA PHE A 131 11.29 24.61 56.66
C PHE A 131 12.66 25.21 56.27
N LYS A 132 12.77 26.54 56.13
CA LYS A 132 14.03 27.24 55.78
C LYS A 132 15.19 26.93 56.71
N ASP A 133 14.89 26.72 58.00
CA ASP A 133 15.90 26.49 59.04
C ASP A 133 16.35 25.02 59.11
N LYS A 134 15.75 24.12 58.31
CA LYS A 134 16.10 22.69 58.31
C LYS A 134 16.89 22.33 57.06
N GLU A 135 17.90 21.48 57.25
CA GLU A 135 18.78 21.03 56.16
C GLU A 135 17.99 20.18 55.14
N THR A 136 18.24 20.41 53.85
CA THR A 136 17.61 19.66 52.75
C THR A 136 18.53 18.53 52.29
N PHE A 137 18.12 17.29 52.52
CA PHE A 137 18.87 16.11 52.10
C PHE A 137 18.26 15.52 50.84
N VAL A 138 19.07 15.43 49.78
CA VAL A 138 18.70 14.76 48.53
C VAL A 138 19.46 13.46 48.43
N THR A 139 18.76 12.35 48.20
CA THR A 139 19.40 11.04 48.00
C THR A 139 20.10 10.98 46.64
N ALA A 140 21.23 10.29 46.56
CA ALA A 140 22.00 10.15 45.31
C ALA A 140 21.13 9.64 44.14
N GLY A 141 20.24 8.67 44.40
CA GLY A 141 19.32 8.15 43.38
C GLY A 141 18.30 9.18 42.85
N TYR A 142 17.90 10.16 43.66
CA TYR A 142 17.01 11.24 43.20
C TYR A 142 17.77 12.25 42.34
N GLN A 143 19.04 12.53 42.66
CA GLN A 143 19.91 13.36 41.80
C GLN A 143 20.14 12.69 40.45
N GLU A 144 20.45 11.39 40.44
CA GLU A 144 20.60 10.62 39.20
C GLU A 144 19.30 10.59 38.38
N GLN A 145 18.14 10.43 39.02
CA GLN A 145 16.84 10.43 38.35
C GLN A 145 16.53 11.80 37.70
N LEU A 146 16.84 12.91 38.40
CA LEU A 146 16.73 14.28 37.87
C LEU A 146 17.62 14.47 36.63
N GLU A 147 18.88 14.04 36.70
CA GLU A 147 19.81 14.17 35.58
C GLU A 147 19.40 13.33 34.38
N GLN A 148 18.95 12.09 34.59
CA GLN A 148 18.46 11.21 33.53
C GLN A 148 17.23 11.82 32.84
N ARG A 149 16.29 12.40 33.60
CA ARG A 149 15.13 13.09 33.05
C ARG A 149 15.51 14.34 32.26
N ARG A 150 16.42 15.16 32.79
CA ARG A 150 16.89 16.38 32.11
C ARG A 150 17.53 16.05 30.76
N LYS A 151 18.39 15.03 30.72
CA LYS A 151 19.01 14.54 29.48
C LYS A 151 17.97 14.02 28.49
N ALA A 152 16.97 13.27 28.96
CA ALA A 152 15.89 12.76 28.12
C ALA A 152 15.01 13.90 27.54
N GLU A 153 14.74 14.95 28.30
CA GLU A 153 13.99 16.12 27.83
C GLU A 153 14.78 16.95 26.81
N GLU A 154 16.09 17.15 27.02
CA GLU A 154 16.97 17.79 26.06
C GLU A 154 17.03 17.02 24.74
N GLU A 155 17.11 15.67 24.79
CA GLU A 155 17.09 14.82 23.60
C GLU A 155 15.73 14.86 22.88
N GLU A 156 14.61 14.77 23.62
CA GLU A 156 13.27 14.86 23.04
C GLU A 156 13.05 16.21 22.34
N LYS A 157 13.49 17.31 22.97
CA LYS A 157 13.40 18.65 22.41
C LYS A 157 14.24 18.81 21.14
N GLN A 158 15.47 18.27 21.12
CA GLN A 158 16.29 18.27 19.91
C GLN A 158 15.63 17.46 18.79
N ARG A 159 15.04 16.31 19.11
CA ARG A 159 14.30 15.49 18.12
C ARG A 159 13.07 16.24 17.59
N GLU A 160 12.30 16.89 18.45
CA GLU A 160 11.13 17.67 18.03
C GLU A 160 11.52 18.86 17.16
N GLU A 161 12.62 19.56 17.47
CA GLU A 161 13.13 20.65 16.64
C GLU A 161 13.58 20.17 15.25
N LEU A 162 14.26 19.02 15.18
CA LEU A 162 14.62 18.39 13.90
C LEU A 162 13.37 17.94 13.14
N GLU A 163 12.41 17.31 13.81
CA GLU A 163 11.16 16.89 13.17
C GLU A 163 10.36 18.09 12.67
N LYS A 164 10.31 19.20 13.43
CA LYS A 164 9.65 20.43 13.03
C LYS A 164 10.32 21.09 11.81
N LYS A 165 11.65 21.03 11.72
CA LYS A 165 12.40 21.48 10.54
C LYS A 165 12.14 20.58 9.33
N ASN A 166 12.03 19.27 9.54
CA ASN A 166 11.79 18.28 8.49
C ASN A 166 10.33 18.20 8.04
N ARG A 167 9.36 18.53 8.92
CA ARG A 167 7.94 18.71 8.62
C ARG A 167 7.72 20.05 7.89
N GLY A 168 8.39 20.23 6.76
CA GLY A 168 8.21 21.38 5.89
C GLY A 168 6.74 21.61 5.53
N VAL A 169 6.46 22.84 5.06
CA VAL A 169 5.11 23.40 4.78
C VAL A 169 4.28 22.59 3.76
N THR A 170 4.85 21.56 3.14
CA THR A 170 4.24 20.71 2.11
C THR A 170 3.30 19.62 2.68
N THR A 171 2.67 19.84 3.83
CA THR A 171 1.77 18.85 4.43
C THR A 171 0.37 18.99 3.80
N GLY A 172 0.08 18.24 2.73
CA GLY A 172 -1.22 18.28 2.05
C GLY A 172 -1.35 17.30 0.88
N MET A 173 -2.50 17.34 0.19
CA MET A 173 -2.78 16.48 -0.98
C MET A 173 -1.78 16.67 -2.11
N THR A 174 -1.21 17.87 -2.26
CA THR A 174 -0.17 18.17 -3.25
C THR A 174 1.09 17.34 -3.04
N HIS A 175 1.51 17.11 -1.80
CA HIS A 175 2.63 16.22 -1.50
C HIS A 175 2.27 14.76 -1.73
N PHE A 176 1.03 14.35 -1.46
CA PHE A 176 0.59 13.00 -1.80
C PHE A 176 0.68 12.76 -3.32
N TYR A 177 0.15 13.69 -4.13
CA TYR A 177 0.26 13.59 -5.59
C TYR A 177 1.71 13.66 -6.07
N LYS A 178 2.53 14.54 -5.49
CA LYS A 178 3.97 14.61 -5.79
C LYS A 178 4.66 13.27 -5.53
N ARG A 179 4.44 12.66 -4.36
CA ARG A 179 5.00 11.34 -4.02
C ARG A 179 4.50 10.25 -4.95
N LEU A 180 3.21 10.26 -5.31
CA LEU A 180 2.63 9.27 -6.23
C LEU A 180 3.28 9.39 -7.61
N LEU A 181 3.48 10.62 -8.10
CA LEU A 181 4.14 10.88 -9.37
C LEU A 181 5.61 10.44 -9.31
N GLU A 182 6.36 10.84 -8.27
CA GLU A 182 7.75 10.42 -8.06
C GLU A 182 7.89 8.89 -7.98
N GLU A 183 6.97 8.20 -7.28
CA GLU A 183 6.98 6.74 -7.21
C GLU A 183 6.71 6.10 -8.59
N SER A 184 5.81 6.69 -9.38
CA SER A 184 5.50 6.24 -10.73
C SER A 184 6.66 6.47 -11.71
N GLU A 185 7.35 7.61 -11.58
CA GLU A 185 8.55 7.95 -12.36
C GLU A 185 9.69 7.00 -12.00
N GLN A 186 9.96 6.75 -10.72
CA GLN A 186 10.98 5.79 -10.28
C GLN A 186 10.70 4.37 -10.78
N GLN A 187 9.45 3.91 -10.74
CA GLN A 187 9.07 2.62 -11.30
C GLN A 187 9.33 2.56 -12.81
N HIS A 188 8.99 3.64 -13.53
CA HIS A 188 9.22 3.73 -14.95
C HIS A 188 10.73 3.75 -15.28
N GLU A 189 11.50 4.63 -14.64
CA GLU A 189 12.95 4.75 -14.80
C GLU A 189 13.66 3.43 -14.56
N THR A 190 13.29 2.70 -13.50
CA THR A 190 13.89 1.39 -13.22
C THR A 190 13.50 0.33 -14.27
N THR A 191 12.29 0.38 -14.84
CA THR A 191 11.92 -0.50 -15.96
C THR A 191 12.65 -0.17 -17.25
N VAL A 192 12.89 1.12 -17.54
CA VAL A 192 13.64 1.57 -18.71
C VAL A 192 15.13 1.25 -18.54
N ALA A 193 15.71 1.53 -17.38
CA ALA A 193 17.10 1.18 -17.08
C ALA A 193 17.35 -0.33 -17.13
N ALA A 194 16.36 -1.17 -16.77
CA ALA A 194 16.46 -2.62 -16.92
C ALA A 194 16.43 -3.06 -18.39
N ALA A 195 15.73 -2.32 -19.25
CA ALA A 195 15.69 -2.54 -20.68
C ALA A 195 17.00 -2.12 -21.36
N GLU A 196 17.61 -1.02 -20.89
CA GLU A 196 18.89 -0.48 -21.40
C GLU A 196 20.11 -1.30 -20.96
N LYS A 197 20.05 -1.95 -19.79
CA LYS A 197 21.11 -2.83 -19.29
C LYS A 197 21.19 -4.12 -20.11
N ARG A 198 21.90 -4.07 -21.23
CA ARG A 198 22.39 -5.25 -21.95
C ARG A 198 23.51 -5.89 -21.14
N VAL A 199 23.35 -7.15 -20.75
CA VAL A 199 24.45 -7.99 -20.28
C VAL A 199 24.94 -8.79 -21.48
N TYR A 200 25.96 -8.27 -22.17
CA TYR A 200 26.80 -9.11 -23.03
C TYR A 200 27.92 -9.72 -22.15
N GLY A 201 28.46 -10.87 -22.57
CA GLY A 201 29.38 -11.73 -21.81
C GLY A 201 30.68 -11.11 -21.28
N PRO A 202 31.62 -11.95 -20.82
CA PRO A 202 32.40 -11.73 -19.60
C PRO A 202 33.12 -10.38 -19.61
N GLN A 203 32.82 -9.62 -18.56
CA GLN A 203 33.46 -8.39 -18.11
C GLN A 203 34.74 -8.02 -18.87
N ALA A 204 34.59 -7.19 -19.91
CA ALA A 204 35.68 -6.41 -20.45
C ALA A 204 35.73 -5.10 -19.66
N ASP A 205 36.78 -4.97 -18.87
CA ASP A 205 37.12 -3.78 -18.10
C ASP A 205 37.28 -2.58 -19.06
N ASN A 206 36.22 -1.79 -19.27
CA ASN A 206 36.27 -0.39 -19.70
C ASN A 206 34.85 0.20 -19.78
N PRO A 207 34.39 0.99 -18.78
CA PRO A 207 33.20 1.82 -18.94
C PRO A 207 33.57 3.05 -19.79
N SER A 208 33.59 2.90 -21.11
CA SER A 208 33.59 4.07 -22.00
C SER A 208 32.21 4.72 -21.93
N ASN A 209 32.14 5.75 -21.09
CA ASN A 209 31.18 6.85 -21.08
C ASN A 209 30.29 6.94 -22.33
N LEU A 210 29.02 6.55 -22.19
CA LEU A 210 27.91 6.96 -23.05
C LEU A 210 26.88 7.80 -22.27
N THR A 211 27.33 8.51 -21.22
CA THR A 211 26.68 9.75 -20.82
C THR A 211 27.06 10.82 -21.84
N ILE A 212 26.11 11.26 -22.67
CA ILE A 212 26.26 12.48 -23.47
C ILE A 212 26.34 13.65 -22.47
N THR A 213 27.55 13.93 -21.99
CA THR A 213 27.83 15.17 -21.27
C THR A 213 27.83 16.30 -22.30
N LYS A 214 26.89 17.23 -22.16
CA LYS A 214 26.86 18.47 -22.95
C LYS A 214 28.25 19.12 -22.86
N PRO A 215 28.92 19.42 -23.99
CA PRO A 215 30.25 20.01 -23.96
C PRO A 215 30.20 21.34 -23.18
N PRO A 216 31.23 21.66 -22.37
CA PRO A 216 31.23 22.81 -21.47
C PRO A 216 31.11 24.17 -22.18
N ASP A 217 31.29 24.20 -23.51
CA ASP A 217 31.30 25.42 -24.32
C ASP A 217 30.10 25.53 -25.29
N PHE A 218 28.95 24.93 -24.98
CA PHE A 218 27.74 25.13 -25.79
C PHE A 218 27.04 26.43 -25.40
N THR A 219 27.37 27.52 -26.08
CA THR A 219 26.52 28.71 -26.12
C THR A 219 25.35 28.43 -27.07
N PRO A 220 24.08 28.53 -26.62
CA PRO A 220 22.96 28.44 -27.54
C PRO A 220 23.04 29.62 -28.52
N THR A 221 23.17 29.33 -29.81
CA THR A 221 23.05 30.34 -30.87
C THR A 221 21.70 31.01 -30.77
N SER A 222 21.66 32.32 -30.95
CA SER A 222 20.40 33.07 -30.87
C SER A 222 19.43 32.63 -31.96
N ASP A 223 18.12 32.64 -31.68
CA ASP A 223 17.08 32.28 -32.65
C ASP A 223 17.13 33.14 -33.92
N MET A 224 17.65 34.36 -33.83
CA MET A 224 17.93 35.23 -34.97
C MET A 224 19.02 34.69 -35.91
N GLU A 225 20.11 34.14 -35.35
CA GLU A 225 21.18 33.53 -36.14
C GLU A 225 20.70 32.23 -36.80
N LEU A 226 19.90 31.45 -36.07
CA LEU A 226 19.26 30.25 -36.61
C LEU A 226 18.30 30.58 -37.76
N ALA A 227 17.50 31.63 -37.62
CA ALA A 227 16.61 32.10 -38.69
C ALA A 227 17.39 32.55 -39.93
N ARG A 228 18.55 33.21 -39.76
CA ARG A 228 19.42 33.61 -40.88
C ARG A 228 20.00 32.40 -41.60
N ILE A 229 20.55 31.43 -40.86
CA ILE A 229 21.08 30.18 -41.42
C ILE A 229 19.99 29.41 -42.15
N ALA A 230 18.78 29.34 -41.59
CA ALA A 230 17.64 28.68 -42.22
C ALA A 230 17.23 29.35 -43.54
N ARG A 231 17.25 30.69 -43.62
CA ARG A 231 16.99 31.43 -44.87
C ARG A 231 18.10 31.24 -45.89
N GLU A 232 19.37 31.19 -45.47
CA GLU A 232 20.51 30.86 -46.34
C GLU A 232 20.40 29.42 -46.90
N GLN A 233 19.82 28.51 -46.12
CA GLN A 233 19.45 27.15 -46.55
C GLN A 233 18.17 27.09 -47.41
N GLY A 234 17.55 28.23 -47.73
CA GLY A 234 16.33 28.31 -48.54
C GLY A 234 15.05 27.90 -47.81
N LYS A 235 15.05 27.80 -46.48
CA LYS A 235 13.85 27.53 -45.68
C LYS A 235 13.16 28.85 -45.34
N GLU A 236 11.83 28.89 -45.51
CA GLU A 236 11.02 30.05 -45.14
C GLU A 236 10.79 30.05 -43.62
N VAL A 237 11.35 31.04 -42.92
CA VAL A 237 11.23 31.21 -41.47
C VAL A 237 10.76 32.63 -41.16
N GLU A 238 9.63 32.73 -40.47
CA GLU A 238 9.06 33.98 -39.96
C GLU A 238 9.54 34.21 -38.52
N VAL A 239 9.83 35.46 -38.19
CA VAL A 239 10.37 35.87 -36.89
C VAL A 239 9.49 37.01 -36.38
N ASN A 240 9.06 36.94 -35.11
CA ASN A 240 8.26 37.98 -34.45
C ASN A 240 9.08 39.23 -34.14
N ASP A 241 8.42 40.32 -33.75
CA ASP A 241 9.07 41.59 -33.35
C ASP A 241 10.05 41.41 -32.16
N ASP A 242 9.86 40.37 -31.35
CA ASP A 242 10.74 39.98 -30.24
C ASP A 242 11.95 39.12 -30.67
N GLY A 243 12.16 38.89 -31.97
CA GLY A 243 13.30 38.13 -32.50
C GLY A 243 13.19 36.62 -32.38
N GLN A 244 12.01 36.09 -32.02
CA GLN A 244 11.73 34.66 -31.87
C GLN A 244 11.18 34.05 -33.16
N ILE A 245 11.59 32.81 -33.48
CA ILE A 245 11.10 32.06 -34.64
C ILE A 245 9.65 31.64 -34.41
N VAL A 246 8.79 31.88 -35.41
CA VAL A 246 7.36 31.59 -35.38
C VAL A 246 7.05 30.33 -36.17
N ASP A 247 6.47 29.31 -35.54
CA ASP A 247 5.90 28.17 -36.25
C ASP A 247 4.46 28.48 -36.69
N LYS A 248 4.22 28.46 -38.00
CA LYS A 248 2.91 28.69 -38.63
C LYS A 248 1.84 27.70 -38.11
N ARG A 249 2.23 26.51 -37.63
CA ARG A 249 1.31 25.51 -37.07
C ARG A 249 0.79 25.91 -35.70
N GLU A 250 1.62 26.52 -34.87
CA GLU A 250 1.24 26.96 -33.53
C GLU A 250 0.22 28.10 -33.60
N LEU A 251 0.39 29.02 -34.57
CA LEU A 251 -0.57 30.09 -34.87
C LEU A 251 -1.95 29.55 -35.30
N LEU A 252 -1.99 28.41 -35.99
CA LEU A 252 -3.25 27.79 -36.45
C LEU A 252 -3.93 26.94 -35.35
N SER A 253 -3.19 26.49 -34.34
CA SER A 253 -3.72 25.66 -33.25
C SER A 253 -4.49 26.46 -32.18
N ALA A 254 -4.22 27.76 -32.07
CA ALA A 254 -4.85 28.66 -31.10
C ALA A 254 -6.21 29.23 -31.56
N GLY A 255 -6.70 28.83 -32.75
CA GLY A 255 -7.95 29.31 -33.33
C GLY A 255 -9.17 28.43 -33.01
N LEU A 256 -10.03 28.91 -32.10
CA LEU A 256 -11.47 28.59 -32.02
C LEU A 256 -11.85 27.10 -31.82
N ASN A 257 -11.67 26.59 -30.60
CA ASN A 257 -12.29 25.34 -30.12
C ASN A 257 -13.82 25.50 -29.91
N LEU A 258 -14.60 25.66 -30.98
CA LEU A 258 -16.06 25.45 -30.97
C LEU A 258 -16.39 23.95 -31.11
N ALA A 259 -15.79 23.10 -30.26
CA ALA A 259 -16.26 21.74 -30.14
C ALA A 259 -17.49 21.74 -29.23
N GLN A 260 -18.64 21.32 -29.75
CA GLN A 260 -19.85 21.06 -28.98
C GLN A 260 -19.52 20.26 -27.70
N PRO A 261 -20.18 20.53 -26.55
CA PRO A 261 -19.90 19.81 -25.32
C PRO A 261 -20.08 18.31 -25.53
N ASN A 262 -19.09 17.53 -25.10
CA ASN A 262 -19.00 16.09 -25.33
C ASN A 262 -20.21 15.37 -24.70
N THR A 263 -21.19 14.97 -25.51
CA THR A 263 -22.51 14.43 -25.10
C THR A 263 -22.46 12.99 -24.60
N ARG A 264 -21.27 12.34 -24.57
CA ARG A 264 -21.12 10.92 -24.25
C ARG A 264 -21.56 10.53 -22.83
N HIS A 265 -21.63 11.48 -21.89
CA HIS A 265 -22.01 11.21 -20.49
C HIS A 265 -23.24 12.00 -20.02
N LEU A 266 -24.08 12.49 -20.94
CA LEU A 266 -25.30 13.21 -20.57
C LEU A 266 -26.36 12.28 -19.94
N ALA A 267 -26.45 11.04 -20.42
CA ALA A 267 -27.36 10.02 -19.88
C ALA A 267 -26.96 9.54 -18.48
N LEU A 268 -25.65 9.41 -18.22
CA LEU A 268 -25.13 9.04 -16.90
C LEU A 268 -25.38 10.13 -15.86
N LYS A 269 -25.23 11.41 -16.24
CA LYS A 269 -25.58 12.55 -15.38
C LYS A 269 -27.08 12.59 -15.07
N LYS A 270 -27.95 12.40 -16.08
CA LYS A 270 -29.41 12.33 -15.86
C LYS A 270 -29.81 11.15 -14.96
N ALA A 271 -29.14 10.01 -15.07
CA ALA A 271 -29.39 8.86 -14.20
C ALA A 271 -28.95 9.12 -12.75
N LEU A 272 -27.79 9.78 -12.55
CA LEU A 272 -27.31 10.18 -11.22
C LEU A 272 -28.21 11.23 -10.56
N ASP A 273 -28.73 12.19 -11.33
CA ASP A 273 -29.66 13.21 -10.82
C ASP A 273 -31.03 12.60 -10.47
N ALA A 274 -31.51 11.63 -11.24
CA ALA A 274 -32.74 10.87 -10.92
C ALA A 274 -32.58 9.99 -9.68
N GLN A 275 -31.39 9.41 -9.46
CA GLN A 275 -31.10 8.59 -8.28
C GLN A 275 -30.97 9.44 -7.01
N LYS A 276 -30.59 10.71 -7.15
CA LYS A 276 -30.54 11.67 -6.04
C LYS A 276 -31.94 12.10 -5.58
N GLN A 277 -32.94 12.10 -6.48
CA GLN A 277 -34.33 12.42 -6.15
C GLN A 277 -35.06 11.28 -5.42
N GLN A 278 -34.67 10.02 -5.61
CA GLN A 278 -35.32 8.88 -4.94
C GLN A 278 -34.91 8.66 -3.47
N ASN A 279 -33.82 9.28 -3.00
CA ASN A 279 -33.39 9.20 -1.59
C ASN A 279 -33.89 10.37 -0.73
N GLU A 280 -34.68 11.30 -1.28
CA GLU A 280 -35.23 12.47 -0.58
C GLU A 280 -36.76 12.41 -0.39
N GLU A 281 -37.39 11.22 -0.46
CA GLU A 281 -38.86 11.09 -0.30
C GLU A 281 -39.37 10.82 1.13
N ASP A 282 -38.50 10.74 2.15
CA ASP A 282 -38.91 10.53 3.55
C ASP A 282 -38.44 11.64 4.51
N ASP A 283 -38.60 12.91 4.12
CA ASP A 283 -38.62 14.01 5.10
C ASP A 283 -39.52 15.17 4.60
N PRO A 284 -40.57 15.56 5.34
CA PRO A 284 -41.34 16.74 4.97
C PRO A 284 -40.48 17.99 5.22
N GLN A 285 -39.90 18.54 4.14
CA GLN A 285 -39.31 19.87 4.15
C GLN A 285 -40.39 20.92 4.43
N ALA A 286 -40.53 21.27 5.70
CA ALA A 286 -41.23 22.47 6.12
C ALA A 286 -40.41 23.69 5.68
N HIS A 287 -40.74 24.26 4.52
CA HIS A 287 -40.40 25.63 4.20
C HIS A 287 -41.13 26.57 5.17
N ARG A 288 -40.50 26.87 6.30
CA ARG A 288 -40.88 28.02 7.14
C ARG A 288 -39.78 29.05 7.07
N ALA A 289 -39.94 29.98 6.14
CA ALA A 289 -39.21 31.22 6.15
C ALA A 289 -39.58 32.01 7.41
N VAL A 290 -38.71 31.99 8.43
CA VAL A 290 -38.56 33.09 9.42
C VAL A 290 -37.14 33.03 9.99
N GLY A 291 -36.32 34.05 9.73
CA GLY A 291 -35.13 34.37 10.54
C GLY A 291 -33.86 33.56 10.26
N THR A 292 -32.98 34.12 9.44
CA THR A 292 -31.58 33.71 9.22
C THR A 292 -30.73 33.89 10.49
N ALA A 293 -30.90 33.07 11.53
CA ALA A 293 -30.00 33.07 12.70
C ALA A 293 -30.07 31.82 13.61
N ALA A 294 -30.45 30.63 13.13
CA ALA A 294 -30.07 29.42 13.86
C ALA A 294 -28.55 29.24 13.68
N SER A 295 -27.78 29.73 14.65
CA SER A 295 -26.31 29.80 14.59
C SER A 295 -25.74 28.41 14.31
N ARG A 296 -24.70 28.32 13.47
CA ARG A 296 -23.92 27.11 13.19
C ARG A 296 -23.53 26.33 14.47
N LYS A 297 -23.44 27.04 15.60
CA LYS A 297 -23.24 26.48 16.94
C LYS A 297 -24.37 25.53 17.38
N GLU A 298 -25.62 25.89 17.15
CA GLU A 298 -26.78 25.07 17.55
C GLU A 298 -26.93 23.80 16.70
N ILE A 299 -26.57 23.88 15.41
CA ILE A 299 -26.49 22.71 14.51
C ILE A 299 -25.40 21.76 14.99
N ASN A 300 -24.24 22.30 15.37
CA ASN A 300 -23.14 21.51 15.91
C ASN A 300 -23.51 20.88 17.26
N ASP A 301 -24.15 21.62 18.16
CA ASP A 301 -24.56 21.12 19.48
C ASP A 301 -25.59 19.99 19.36
N ARG A 302 -26.51 20.07 18.40
CA ARG A 302 -27.46 18.98 18.12
C ARG A 302 -26.75 17.73 17.60
N ARG A 303 -25.84 17.88 16.64
CA ARG A 303 -25.02 16.77 16.10
C ARG A 303 -24.13 16.15 17.18
N MET A 304 -23.57 16.96 18.07
CA MET A 304 -22.75 16.48 19.19
C MET A 304 -23.56 15.64 20.17
N ARG A 305 -24.81 16.02 20.46
CA ARG A 305 -25.72 15.24 21.33
C ARG A 305 -26.09 13.90 20.71
N GLU A 306 -26.33 13.85 19.39
CA GLU A 306 -26.60 12.60 18.68
C GLU A 306 -25.40 11.65 18.73
N VAL A 307 -24.19 12.17 18.47
CA VAL A 307 -22.94 11.39 18.58
C VAL A 307 -22.71 10.91 20.01
N GLN A 308 -22.95 11.77 21.00
CA GLN A 308 -22.82 11.40 22.41
C GLN A 308 -23.78 10.28 22.80
N LYS A 309 -25.02 10.32 22.30
CA LYS A 309 -26.01 9.26 22.55
C LYS A 309 -25.59 7.93 21.90
N GLN A 310 -25.06 7.96 20.68
CA GLN A 310 -24.52 6.77 20.00
C GLN A 310 -23.33 6.16 20.77
N MET A 311 -22.45 7.01 21.30
CA MET A 311 -21.33 6.59 22.14
C MET A 311 -21.79 5.97 23.45
N GLU A 312 -22.78 6.56 24.13
CA GLU A 312 -23.34 6.01 25.38
C GLU A 312 -24.02 4.65 25.15
N GLU A 313 -24.75 4.49 24.04
CA GLU A 313 -25.36 3.21 23.65
C GLU A 313 -24.30 2.12 23.39
N GLU A 314 -23.21 2.47 22.70
CA GLU A 314 -22.08 1.56 22.49
C GLU A 314 -21.35 1.21 23.79
N GLU A 315 -21.13 2.18 24.67
CA GLU A 315 -20.54 1.96 26.00
C GLU A 315 -21.41 1.05 26.87
N ARG A 316 -22.73 1.25 26.85
CA ARG A 316 -23.70 0.36 27.53
C ARG A 316 -23.62 -1.06 26.97
N ARG A 317 -23.60 -1.22 25.64
CA ARG A 317 -23.47 -2.53 24.99
C ARG A 317 -22.16 -3.23 25.36
N VAL A 318 -21.06 -2.49 25.44
CA VAL A 318 -19.76 -3.04 25.86
C VAL A 318 -19.75 -3.39 27.34
N ALA A 319 -20.34 -2.56 28.20
CA ALA A 319 -20.45 -2.82 29.64
C ALA A 319 -21.31 -4.06 29.93
N GLU A 320 -22.43 -4.23 29.23
CA GLU A 320 -23.28 -5.42 29.35
C GLU A 320 -22.55 -6.69 28.92
N LYS A 321 -21.79 -6.64 27.82
CA LYS A 321 -20.96 -7.78 27.39
C LYS A 321 -19.90 -8.14 28.44
N LYS A 322 -19.18 -7.14 28.98
CA LYS A 322 -18.21 -7.37 30.05
C LYS A 322 -18.85 -7.98 31.30
N ARG A 323 -20.02 -7.48 31.71
CA ARG A 323 -20.77 -8.00 32.85
C ARG A 323 -21.23 -9.45 32.62
N ALA A 324 -21.64 -9.79 31.41
CA ALA A 324 -21.99 -11.15 31.03
C ALA A 324 -20.78 -12.09 31.07
N GLU A 325 -19.63 -11.66 30.54
CA GLU A 325 -18.37 -12.42 30.60
C GLU A 325 -17.91 -12.62 32.05
N GLU A 326 -18.00 -11.59 32.90
CA GLU A 326 -17.68 -11.70 34.33
C GLU A 326 -18.62 -12.67 35.05
N ALA A 327 -19.93 -12.61 34.77
CA ALA A 327 -20.90 -13.54 35.32
C ALA A 327 -20.60 -14.99 34.88
N GLU A 328 -20.25 -15.20 33.61
CA GLU A 328 -19.86 -16.52 33.11
C GLU A 328 -18.57 -17.02 33.80
N ARG A 329 -17.58 -16.15 34.00
CA ARG A 329 -16.36 -16.48 34.75
C ARG A 329 -16.69 -16.88 36.19
N ILE A 330 -17.54 -16.12 36.87
CA ILE A 330 -17.99 -16.43 38.23
C ILE A 330 -18.70 -17.79 38.24
N GLN A 331 -19.64 -18.03 37.32
CA GLN A 331 -20.34 -19.32 37.20
C GLN A 331 -19.37 -20.48 36.97
N ARG A 332 -18.37 -20.33 36.08
CA ARG A 332 -17.34 -21.35 35.88
C ARG A 332 -16.52 -21.59 37.15
N THR A 333 -16.22 -20.56 37.95
CA THR A 333 -15.51 -20.75 39.22
C THR A 333 -16.37 -21.40 40.29
N VAL A 334 -17.67 -21.10 40.34
CA VAL A 334 -18.63 -21.73 41.26
C VAL A 334 -18.83 -23.20 40.88
N HIS A 335 -18.95 -23.51 39.58
CA HIS A 335 -19.10 -24.89 39.10
C HIS A 335 -17.85 -25.75 39.34
N LYS A 336 -16.66 -25.14 39.45
CA LYS A 336 -15.42 -25.83 39.83
C LYS A 336 -15.27 -26.05 41.34
N ARG A 337 -16.08 -25.41 42.17
CA ARG A 337 -16.06 -25.59 43.63
C ARG A 337 -16.98 -26.74 44.00
N ASN A 338 -16.50 -27.63 44.87
CA ASN A 338 -17.32 -28.72 45.40
C ASN A 338 -18.47 -28.15 46.22
N THR A 339 -19.67 -28.66 45.98
CA THR A 339 -20.85 -28.25 46.74
C THR A 339 -20.79 -28.82 48.16
N THR A 340 -21.59 -28.25 49.08
CA THR A 340 -21.68 -28.75 50.47
C THR A 340 -22.05 -30.22 50.53
N ASP A 341 -22.90 -30.64 49.59
CA ASP A 341 -23.44 -31.99 49.50
C ASP A 341 -22.37 -32.98 49.01
N ASP A 342 -21.50 -32.55 48.08
CA ASP A 342 -20.34 -33.35 47.65
C ASP A 342 -19.37 -33.59 48.81
N VAL A 343 -19.16 -32.57 49.66
CA VAL A 343 -18.30 -32.67 50.84
C VAL A 343 -18.92 -33.60 51.90
N GLN A 344 -20.24 -33.51 52.11
CA GLN A 344 -20.96 -34.41 53.03
C GLN A 344 -20.92 -35.86 52.54
N SER A 345 -21.20 -36.09 51.25
CA SER A 345 -21.09 -37.41 50.61
C SER A 345 -19.67 -37.99 50.68
N ALA A 346 -18.63 -37.16 50.51
CA ALA A 346 -17.25 -37.59 50.66
C ALA A 346 -16.92 -37.97 52.12
N LYS A 347 -17.45 -37.22 53.09
CA LYS A 347 -17.29 -37.47 54.53
C LYS A 347 -18.01 -38.76 54.95
N GLU A 348 -19.22 -39.00 54.46
CA GLU A 348 -19.97 -40.24 54.71
C GLU A 348 -19.26 -41.46 54.13
N ARG A 349 -18.78 -41.38 52.88
CA ARG A 349 -17.97 -42.43 52.26
C ARG A 349 -16.68 -42.70 53.03
N TYR A 350 -16.02 -41.66 53.55
CA TYR A 350 -14.85 -41.82 54.40
C TYR A 350 -15.17 -42.50 55.73
N LEU A 351 -16.27 -42.12 56.39
CA LEU A 351 -16.71 -42.75 57.63
C LEU A 351 -17.11 -44.22 57.42
N ALA A 352 -17.78 -44.54 56.31
CA ALA A 352 -18.12 -45.91 55.93
C ALA A 352 -16.87 -46.76 55.69
N ARG A 353 -15.88 -46.24 54.94
CA ARG A 353 -14.58 -46.93 54.76
C ARG A 353 -13.85 -47.14 56.09
N LYS A 354 -13.88 -46.16 56.99
CA LYS A 354 -13.26 -46.26 58.31
C LYS A 354 -13.96 -47.32 59.17
N ARG A 355 -15.30 -47.38 59.14
CA ARG A 355 -16.07 -48.41 59.84
C ARG A 355 -15.77 -49.80 59.30
N ALA A 356 -15.81 -49.99 57.98
CA ALA A 356 -15.48 -51.27 57.34
C ALA A 356 -14.04 -51.72 57.65
N LYS A 357 -13.07 -50.79 57.70
CA LYS A 357 -11.69 -51.10 58.07
C LYS A 357 -11.56 -51.54 59.53
N LEU A 358 -12.32 -50.93 60.44
CA LEU A 358 -12.34 -51.35 61.85
C LEU A 358 -12.99 -52.72 62.03
N GLU A 359 -14.07 -52.99 61.28
CA GLU A 359 -14.73 -54.30 61.26
C GLU A 359 -13.81 -55.39 60.70
N GLN A 360 -13.09 -55.11 59.61
CA GLN A 360 -12.08 -56.03 59.06
C GLN A 360 -10.95 -56.33 60.05
N VAL A 361 -10.45 -55.32 60.75
CA VAL A 361 -9.43 -55.50 61.81
C VAL A 361 -9.99 -56.31 63.00
N GLN A 362 -11.27 -56.16 63.31
CA GLN A 362 -11.94 -56.99 64.33
C GLN A 362 -12.12 -58.44 63.86
N THR A 363 -12.42 -58.68 62.59
CA THR A 363 -12.52 -60.04 62.03
C THR A 363 -11.17 -60.72 61.87
N GLU A 364 -10.10 -59.99 61.54
CA GLU A 364 -8.73 -60.54 61.46
C GLU A 364 -8.09 -60.76 62.84
N GLY A 365 -8.56 -60.06 63.88
CA GLY A 365 -8.11 -60.19 65.27
C GLY A 365 -8.81 -61.29 66.08
N SER A 366 -9.78 -62.02 65.49
CA SER A 366 -10.40 -63.19 66.11
C SER A 366 -9.82 -64.45 65.45
N PRO A 367 -8.82 -65.12 66.07
CA PRO A 367 -8.30 -66.36 65.53
C PRO A 367 -9.41 -67.41 65.62
N MET A 368 -9.60 -68.16 64.52
CA MET A 368 -10.45 -69.35 64.47
C MET A 368 -10.01 -70.31 65.60
N GLU A 369 -10.77 -70.34 66.70
CA GLU A 369 -10.77 -71.49 67.61
C GLU A 369 -11.53 -72.62 66.93
N SER A 370 -10.78 -73.50 66.26
CA SER A 370 -11.15 -74.90 65.95
C SER A 370 -9.90 -75.67 65.55
#